data_AF-A0A2Z4YTQ0-F1
#
_entry.id   AF-A0A2Z4YTQ0-F1
#
_cell.length_a   1.000
_cell.length_b   1.000
_cell.length_c   1.000
_cell.angle_alpha   90.00
_cell.angle_beta   90.00
_cell.angle_gamma   90.00
#
_symmetry.space_group_name_H-M   'P 1'
#
loop_
_entity.id
_entity.type
_entity.pdbx_description
1 polymer ?
#
loop_
_entity_poly.entity_id
_entity_poly.type
_entity_poly.pdbx_seq_one_letter_code
_entity_poly.pdbx_strand_id
1 'polypeptide(L)'
;MRTITAFRLLAAGVVLIGVSVGAATIVSNNVSPIYGVSLPEGYRGWQMITVAHEAAKNNDIRGILGNDIAVKAFREGTRPFPDGAMIARLAYVYKSSPENDAVFPAPQSFVAGDPTNVQISVKDSKKYADSGGWGYGQFENGVANQSEPLLKSCFACHTKLDRSKDFVFSHYSP
;
A
#
# COMPACT_ATOMS: atom_id res chain seq x y z
N MET A 1 -8.02 -74.35 55.91
CA MET A 1 -6.73 -74.15 55.23
C MET A 1 -6.93 -73.13 54.11
N ARG A 2 -5.99 -72.18 53.99
CA ARG A 2 -5.87 -71.09 52.99
C ARG A 2 -6.66 -69.79 53.25
N THR A 3 -5.96 -68.89 53.93
CA THR A 3 -5.97 -67.43 53.75
C THR A 3 -5.79 -67.03 52.27
N ILE A 4 -6.35 -65.88 51.86
CA ILE A 4 -5.71 -64.81 51.06
C ILE A 4 -6.63 -63.58 51.03
N THR A 5 -6.02 -62.46 51.41
CA THR A 5 -6.46 -61.06 51.42
C THR A 5 -6.43 -60.44 50.01
N ALA A 6 -6.82 -59.15 49.89
CA ALA A 6 -6.49 -58.17 48.81
C ALA A 6 -7.57 -57.99 47.72
N PHE A 7 -7.86 -56.81 47.16
CA PHE A 7 -7.32 -55.45 47.29
C PHE A 7 -8.37 -54.46 46.70
N ARG A 8 -8.29 -53.19 47.09
CA ARG A 8 -9.12 -52.07 46.60
C ARG A 8 -8.85 -51.75 45.12
N LEU A 9 -9.87 -51.29 44.41
CA LEU A 9 -9.72 -50.44 43.21
C LEU A 9 -10.66 -49.24 43.33
N LEU A 10 -10.09 -48.08 43.65
CA LEU A 10 -10.72 -46.77 43.42
C LEU A 10 -10.52 -46.42 41.94
N ALA A 11 -11.60 -46.18 41.20
CA ALA A 11 -11.54 -45.57 39.88
C ALA A 11 -11.51 -44.05 40.04
N ALA A 12 -10.37 -43.42 39.71
CA ALA A 12 -10.24 -41.96 39.61
C ALA A 12 -10.75 -41.51 38.24
N GLY A 13 -11.83 -40.73 38.21
CA GLY A 13 -12.35 -40.08 37.00
C GLY A 13 -11.50 -38.87 36.64
N VAL A 14 -10.88 -38.88 35.46
CA VAL A 14 -10.19 -37.74 34.87
C VAL A 14 -11.20 -36.89 34.11
N VAL A 15 -11.50 -35.70 34.61
CA VAL A 15 -12.28 -34.67 33.90
C VAL A 15 -11.32 -33.89 32.99
N LEU A 16 -11.39 -34.13 31.69
CA LEU A 16 -10.71 -33.33 30.68
C LEU A 16 -11.50 -32.04 30.43
N ILE A 17 -11.04 -30.93 31.00
CA ILE A 17 -11.51 -29.59 30.66
C ILE A 17 -10.86 -29.19 29.34
N GLY A 18 -11.60 -29.28 28.25
CA GLY A 18 -11.19 -28.76 26.95
C GLY A 18 -11.18 -27.23 26.97
N VAL A 19 -9.99 -26.63 27.08
CA VAL A 19 -9.82 -25.19 26.85
C VAL A 19 -9.81 -24.97 25.34
N SER A 20 -10.95 -24.56 24.79
CA SER A 20 -11.03 -24.05 23.42
C SER A 20 -10.30 -22.70 23.35
N VAL A 21 -9.06 -22.73 22.85
CA VAL A 21 -8.34 -21.51 22.47
C VAL A 21 -9.05 -20.93 21.25
N GLY A 22 -9.90 -19.92 21.48
CA GLY A 22 -10.42 -19.10 20.40
C GLY A 22 -9.26 -18.39 19.73
N ALA A 23 -8.98 -18.72 18.47
CA ALA A 23 -8.09 -17.94 17.64
C ALA A 23 -8.68 -16.52 17.54
N ALA A 24 -8.08 -15.57 18.24
CA ALA A 24 -8.36 -14.17 18.03
C ALA A 24 -7.97 -13.84 16.60
N THR A 25 -8.95 -13.70 15.72
CA THR A 25 -8.76 -13.07 14.42
C THR A 25 -8.31 -11.64 14.69
N ILE A 26 -7.00 -11.39 14.58
CA ILE A 26 -6.49 -10.04 14.43
C ILE A 26 -7.05 -9.56 13.10
N VAL A 27 -8.16 -8.83 13.13
CA VAL A 27 -8.51 -7.94 12.02
C VAL A 27 -7.40 -6.90 12.02
N SER A 28 -6.38 -7.13 11.19
CA SER A 28 -5.43 -6.07 10.89
C SER A 28 -6.25 -4.93 10.31
N ASN A 29 -6.31 -3.81 11.02
CA ASN A 29 -6.81 -2.58 10.41
C ASN A 29 -5.92 -2.35 9.17
N ASN A 30 -6.47 -2.47 7.97
CA ASN A 30 -5.75 -2.48 6.69
C ASN A 30 -5.25 -1.07 6.34
N VAL A 31 -4.35 -0.55 7.17
CA VAL A 31 -3.84 0.83 7.14
C VAL A 31 -2.32 0.84 7.32
N SER A 32 -1.69 1.90 6.82
CA SER A 32 -0.28 2.22 7.04
C SER A 32 0.00 2.37 8.55
N PRO A 33 0.94 1.60 9.14
CA PRO A 33 1.19 1.61 10.59
C PRO A 33 1.71 2.94 11.15
N ILE A 34 2.30 3.81 10.32
CA ILE A 34 2.83 5.11 10.77
C ILE A 34 1.83 6.25 10.50
N TYR A 35 1.21 6.24 9.32
CA TYR A 35 0.40 7.37 8.86
C TYR A 35 -1.10 7.13 8.94
N GLY A 36 -1.54 5.90 9.25
CA GLY A 36 -2.94 5.51 9.27
C GLY A 36 -3.66 5.67 7.93
N VAL A 37 -2.90 5.76 6.82
CA VAL A 37 -3.44 5.86 5.46
C VAL A 37 -4.01 4.50 5.06
N SER A 38 -5.26 4.47 4.62
CA SER A 38 -5.92 3.31 4.03
C SER A 38 -5.89 3.38 2.50
N LEU A 39 -6.20 2.26 1.84
CA LEU A 39 -6.44 2.24 0.40
C LEU A 39 -7.85 2.81 0.14
N PRO A 40 -7.99 3.97 -0.54
CA PRO A 40 -9.29 4.60 -0.71
C PRO A 40 -10.19 3.77 -1.62
N GLU A 41 -11.47 3.63 -1.30
CA GLU A 41 -12.42 2.98 -2.20
C GLU A 41 -12.55 3.79 -3.51
N GLY A 42 -12.68 3.09 -4.64
CA GLY A 42 -12.89 3.73 -5.94
C GLY A 42 -11.68 4.48 -6.52
N TYR A 43 -10.51 4.48 -5.88
CA TYR A 43 -9.32 5.22 -6.34
C TYR A 43 -8.89 4.88 -7.78
N ARG A 44 -9.22 3.70 -8.29
CA ARG A 44 -8.93 3.32 -9.68
C ARG A 44 -9.78 4.07 -10.71
N GLY A 45 -10.88 4.69 -10.29
CA GLY A 45 -11.70 5.59 -11.10
C GLY A 45 -11.29 7.06 -11.03
N TRP A 46 -10.26 7.40 -10.24
CA TRP A 46 -9.75 8.76 -10.16
C TRP A 46 -9.08 9.21 -11.46
N GLN A 47 -9.01 10.53 -11.67
CA GLN A 47 -8.47 11.06 -12.92
C GLN A 47 -6.95 10.88 -12.98
N MET A 48 -6.45 10.53 -14.17
CA MET A 48 -5.02 10.42 -14.42
C MET A 48 -4.37 11.80 -14.39
N ILE A 49 -3.27 11.90 -13.64
CA ILE A 49 -2.39 13.07 -13.57
C ILE A 49 -1.28 12.94 -14.61
N THR A 50 -0.60 11.79 -14.63
CA THR A 50 0.54 11.53 -15.53
C THR A 50 0.90 10.03 -15.52
N VAL A 51 1.85 9.65 -16.37
CA VAL A 51 2.48 8.33 -16.41
C VAL A 51 3.98 8.46 -16.20
N ALA A 52 4.61 7.47 -15.56
CA ALA A 52 6.04 7.47 -15.33
C ALA A 52 6.64 6.08 -15.58
N HIS A 53 7.79 6.04 -16.24
CA HIS A 53 8.66 4.86 -16.29
C HIS A 53 9.78 5.06 -15.27
N GLU A 54 9.99 4.11 -14.37
CA GLU A 54 11.19 4.07 -13.54
C GLU A 54 12.14 2.98 -14.04
N ALA A 55 13.29 3.40 -14.57
CA ALA A 55 14.28 2.50 -15.13
C ALA A 55 15.12 1.80 -14.04
N ALA A 56 16.08 0.99 -14.49
CA ALA A 56 17.07 0.30 -13.67
C ALA A 56 16.44 -0.71 -12.69
N LYS A 57 16.70 -0.57 -11.38
CA LYS A 57 16.44 -1.64 -10.40
C LYS A 57 14.96 -2.00 -10.28
N ASN A 58 14.06 -1.01 -10.39
CA ASN A 58 12.64 -1.23 -10.24
C ASN A 58 11.95 -1.60 -11.56
N ASN A 59 12.46 -1.10 -12.69
CA ASN A 59 11.97 -1.36 -14.06
C ASN A 59 10.42 -1.36 -14.15
N ASP A 60 9.89 -0.25 -13.65
CA ASP A 60 8.52 0.20 -13.45
C ASP A 60 7.75 0.85 -14.59
N ILE A 61 6.47 0.57 -14.83
CA ILE A 61 5.58 1.60 -15.39
C ILE A 61 4.46 1.95 -14.41
N ARG A 62 4.18 3.24 -14.28
CA ARG A 62 3.25 3.77 -13.29
C ARG A 62 2.21 4.68 -13.89
N GLY A 63 0.97 4.48 -13.47
CA GLY A 63 -0.10 5.46 -13.60
C GLY A 63 -0.23 6.25 -12.30
N ILE A 64 -0.25 7.57 -12.40
CA ILE A 64 -0.46 8.45 -11.25
C ILE A 64 -1.86 9.04 -11.40
N LEU A 65 -2.72 8.79 -10.41
CA LEU A 65 -4.10 9.25 -10.34
C LEU A 65 -4.28 10.23 -9.19
N GLY A 66 -5.24 11.14 -9.29
CA GLY A 66 -5.58 12.07 -8.23
C GLY A 66 -7.07 12.19 -8.03
N ASN A 67 -7.49 12.38 -6.78
CA ASN A 67 -8.85 12.82 -6.51
C ASN A 67 -9.10 14.24 -7.05
N ASP A 68 -10.35 14.68 -7.06
CA ASP A 68 -10.74 15.97 -7.65
C ASP A 68 -9.94 17.15 -7.08
N ILE A 69 -9.64 17.13 -5.77
CA ILE A 69 -8.84 18.16 -5.09
C ILE A 69 -7.41 18.18 -5.65
N ALA A 70 -6.75 17.02 -5.74
CA ALA A 70 -5.40 16.92 -6.27
C ALA A 70 -5.35 17.34 -7.75
N VAL A 71 -6.28 16.86 -8.57
CA VAL A 71 -6.32 17.17 -10.01
C VAL A 71 -6.55 18.65 -10.26
N LYS A 72 -7.46 19.28 -9.51
CA LYS A 72 -7.67 20.73 -9.57
C LYS A 72 -6.38 21.49 -9.20
N ALA A 73 -5.76 21.14 -8.08
CA ALA A 73 -4.50 21.76 -7.65
C ALA A 73 -3.37 21.57 -8.67
N PHE A 74 -3.34 20.44 -9.37
CA PHE A 74 -2.41 20.19 -10.46
C PHE A 74 -2.65 21.11 -11.66
N ARG A 75 -3.90 21.23 -12.11
CA ARG A 75 -4.30 22.06 -13.26
C ARG A 75 -4.08 23.55 -13.01
N GLU A 76 -4.33 24.00 -11.78
CA GLU A 76 -4.22 25.41 -11.38
C GLU A 76 -2.80 25.79 -10.92
N GLY A 77 -1.88 24.81 -10.80
CA GLY A 77 -0.54 25.04 -10.27
C GLY A 77 -0.51 25.38 -8.78
N THR A 78 -1.55 25.02 -8.03
CA THR A 78 -1.69 25.31 -6.60
C THR A 78 -0.68 24.52 -5.77
N ARG A 79 0.19 25.24 -5.06
CA ARG A 79 1.11 24.69 -4.06
C ARG A 79 1.14 25.58 -2.82
N PRO A 80 1.17 25.03 -1.59
CA PRO A 80 1.03 23.60 -1.26
C PRO A 80 -0.33 23.05 -1.70
N PHE A 81 -0.43 21.72 -1.82
CA PHE A 81 -1.71 21.08 -2.10
C PHE A 81 -2.70 21.37 -0.96
N PRO A 82 -4.00 21.56 -1.25
CA PRO A 82 -5.02 21.67 -0.22
C PRO A 82 -5.15 20.39 0.60
N ASP A 83 -5.51 20.53 1.87
CA ASP A 83 -5.88 19.38 2.71
C ASP A 83 -7.02 18.59 2.06
N GLY A 84 -6.94 17.25 2.18
CA GLY A 84 -7.83 16.32 1.47
C GLY A 84 -7.36 15.95 0.06
N ALA A 85 -6.30 16.57 -0.48
CA ALA A 85 -5.69 16.10 -1.72
C ALA A 85 -5.14 14.67 -1.54
N MET A 86 -5.45 13.79 -2.49
CA MET A 86 -4.99 12.41 -2.48
C MET A 86 -4.41 12.05 -3.84
N ILE A 87 -3.23 11.42 -3.81
CA ILE A 87 -2.53 10.94 -5.01
C ILE A 87 -2.35 9.44 -4.87
N ALA A 88 -2.80 8.70 -5.88
CA ALA A 88 -2.58 7.27 -5.98
C ALA A 88 -1.57 6.98 -7.09
N ARG A 89 -0.52 6.23 -6.77
CA ARG A 89 0.47 5.76 -7.74
C ARG A 89 0.34 4.25 -7.88
N LEU A 90 -0.13 3.85 -9.05
CA LEU A 90 -0.29 2.47 -9.47
C LEU A 90 1.02 2.01 -10.11
N ALA A 91 1.66 0.96 -9.59
CA ALA A 91 2.87 0.39 -10.19
C ALA A 91 2.58 -0.95 -10.86
N TYR A 92 3.20 -1.16 -12.02
CA TYR A 92 3.06 -2.36 -12.85
C TYR A 92 4.43 -2.77 -13.37
N VAL A 93 4.60 -4.07 -13.62
CA VAL A 93 5.77 -4.58 -14.36
C VAL A 93 5.83 -3.90 -15.73
N TYR A 94 6.98 -3.30 -16.07
CA TYR A 94 7.24 -2.80 -17.42
C TYR A 94 7.68 -3.94 -18.34
N LYS A 95 6.91 -4.23 -19.40
CA LYS A 95 7.24 -5.29 -20.36
C LYS A 95 6.90 -4.86 -21.78
N SER A 96 7.51 -5.50 -22.78
CA SER A 96 7.08 -5.34 -24.17
C SER A 96 5.65 -5.86 -24.34
N SER A 97 4.92 -5.28 -25.30
CA SER A 97 3.56 -5.72 -25.63
C SER A 97 3.63 -6.98 -26.49
N PRO A 98 3.13 -8.14 -26.01
CA PRO A 98 3.11 -9.37 -26.81
C PRO A 98 2.34 -9.20 -28.12
N GLU A 99 1.28 -8.39 -28.10
CA GLU A 99 0.46 -8.10 -29.28
C GLU A 99 1.24 -7.32 -30.34
N ASN A 100 2.06 -6.33 -29.93
CA ASN A 100 2.92 -5.59 -30.86
C ASN A 100 4.10 -6.44 -31.33
N ASP A 101 4.74 -7.19 -30.42
CA ASP A 101 5.88 -8.04 -30.74
C ASP A 101 5.54 -9.14 -31.75
N ALA A 102 4.26 -9.56 -31.82
CA ALA A 102 3.77 -10.51 -32.81
C ALA A 102 3.64 -9.92 -34.23
N VAL A 103 3.60 -8.59 -34.37
CA VAL A 103 3.34 -7.89 -35.64
C VAL A 103 4.59 -7.20 -36.18
N PHE A 104 5.43 -6.65 -35.28
CA PHE A 104 6.54 -5.78 -35.66
C PHE A 104 7.90 -6.52 -35.58
N PRO A 105 8.87 -6.14 -36.43
CA PRO A 105 10.15 -6.86 -36.53
C PRO A 105 11.06 -6.71 -35.30
N ALA A 106 10.72 -5.82 -34.36
CA ALA A 106 11.42 -5.63 -33.09
C ALA A 106 10.46 -5.04 -32.04
N PRO A 107 10.71 -5.25 -30.74
CA PRO A 107 9.95 -4.62 -29.67
C PRO A 107 10.01 -3.09 -29.76
N GLN A 108 8.85 -2.47 -29.94
CA GLN A 108 8.72 -1.01 -30.07
C GLN A 108 7.69 -0.39 -29.13
N SER A 109 6.80 -1.20 -28.55
CA SER A 109 5.77 -0.75 -27.62
C SER A 109 5.85 -1.52 -26.33
N PHE A 110 5.75 -0.79 -25.22
CA PHE A 110 5.84 -1.34 -23.87
C PHE A 110 4.60 -0.95 -23.08
N VAL A 111 4.17 -1.86 -22.21
CA VAL A 111 2.87 -1.81 -21.54
C VAL A 111 2.97 -2.18 -20.07
N ALA A 112 1.92 -1.84 -19.33
CA ALA A 112 1.72 -2.32 -17.97
C ALA A 112 1.42 -3.83 -17.98
N GLY A 113 2.29 -4.60 -17.31
CA GLY A 113 2.05 -5.99 -16.97
C GLY A 113 1.33 -6.13 -15.63
N ASP A 114 1.74 -7.13 -14.85
CA ASP A 114 1.11 -7.41 -13.56
C ASP A 114 1.29 -6.24 -12.58
N PRO A 115 0.27 -5.91 -11.77
CA PRO A 115 0.38 -4.88 -10.75
C PRO A 115 1.34 -5.34 -9.64
N THR A 116 2.16 -4.42 -9.13
CA THR A 116 3.13 -4.71 -8.07
C THR A 116 2.71 -4.12 -6.73
N ASN A 117 2.50 -2.80 -6.69
CA ASN A 117 2.00 -2.10 -5.52
C ASN A 117 1.17 -0.88 -5.91
N VAL A 118 0.41 -0.40 -4.93
CA VAL A 118 -0.23 0.91 -4.96
C VAL A 118 0.32 1.73 -3.83
N GLN A 119 0.71 2.96 -4.11
CA GLN A 119 1.13 3.92 -3.09
C GLN A 119 0.13 5.07 -3.02
N ILE A 120 -0.25 5.45 -1.82
CA ILE A 120 -1.22 6.51 -1.54
C ILE A 120 -0.52 7.59 -0.73
N SER A 121 -0.62 8.83 -1.20
CA SER A 121 -0.24 10.03 -0.45
C SER A 121 -1.48 10.85 -0.13
N VAL A 122 -1.64 11.27 1.13
CA VAL A 122 -2.79 12.06 1.60
C VAL A 122 -2.30 13.35 2.23
N LYS A 123 -2.84 14.49 1.77
CA LYS A 123 -2.57 15.79 2.38
C LYS A 123 -3.49 16.03 3.56
N ASP A 124 -2.89 16.25 4.73
CA ASP A 124 -3.55 16.78 5.92
C ASP A 124 -2.48 17.49 6.76
N SER A 125 -2.46 18.82 6.66
CA SER A 125 -1.46 19.70 7.24
C SER A 125 -1.38 19.57 8.77
N LYS A 126 -2.49 19.23 9.43
CA LYS A 126 -2.56 19.11 10.88
C LYS A 126 -2.18 17.71 11.33
N LYS A 127 -2.76 16.68 10.70
CA LYS A 127 -2.50 15.28 11.07
C LYS A 127 -1.08 14.85 10.75
N TYR A 128 -0.48 15.39 9.69
CA TYR A 128 0.82 14.99 9.17
C TYR A 128 1.87 16.11 9.28
N ALA A 129 1.80 16.92 10.34
CA ALA A 129 2.69 18.06 10.55
C ALA A 129 4.19 17.68 10.49
N ASP A 130 4.56 16.54 11.07
CA ASP A 130 5.95 16.05 11.12
C ASP A 130 6.47 15.54 9.76
N SER A 131 5.58 15.33 8.80
CA SER A 131 5.90 14.87 7.45
C SER A 131 5.50 15.87 6.36
N GLY A 132 5.56 17.17 6.68
CA GLY A 132 5.29 18.23 5.71
C GLY A 132 3.84 18.28 5.25
N GLY A 133 2.91 17.78 6.07
CA GLY A 133 1.49 17.68 5.78
C GLY A 133 1.09 16.47 4.94
N TRP A 134 1.98 15.49 4.72
CA TRP A 134 1.69 14.30 3.91
C TRP A 134 1.78 12.99 4.69
N GLY A 135 0.71 12.19 4.63
CA GLY A 135 0.69 10.80 5.06
C GLY A 135 0.93 9.86 3.89
N TYR A 136 1.62 8.73 4.14
CA TYR A 136 1.98 7.76 3.11
C TYR A 136 1.49 6.35 3.45
N GLY A 137 1.06 5.61 2.44
CA GLY A 137 0.75 4.19 2.54
C GLY A 137 1.18 3.45 1.29
N GLN A 138 1.62 2.21 1.45
CA GLN A 138 1.93 1.30 0.35
C GLN A 138 1.12 0.02 0.53
N PHE A 139 0.59 -0.52 -0.57
CA PHE A 139 -0.32 -1.65 -0.57
C PHE A 139 0.08 -2.66 -1.63
N GLU A 140 0.27 -3.91 -1.23
CA GLU A 140 0.46 -5.05 -2.12
C GLU A 140 -0.83 -5.87 -2.15
N ASN A 141 -1.40 -6.11 -3.33
CA ASN A 141 -2.65 -6.85 -3.50
C ASN A 141 -3.81 -6.33 -2.62
N GLY A 142 -3.86 -5.01 -2.40
CA GLY A 142 -4.86 -4.36 -1.56
C GLY A 142 -4.59 -4.40 -0.06
N VAL A 143 -3.50 -5.02 0.38
CA VAL A 143 -3.10 -5.14 1.79
C VAL A 143 -2.00 -4.15 2.12
N ALA A 144 -2.16 -3.40 3.20
CA ALA A 144 -1.20 -2.41 3.66
C ALA A 144 0.12 -3.05 4.07
N ASN A 145 1.21 -2.55 3.52
CA ASN A 145 2.56 -2.95 3.92
C ASN A 145 2.84 -2.48 5.35
N GLN A 146 3.19 -3.43 6.23
CA GLN A 146 3.41 -3.15 7.65
C GLN A 146 4.88 -2.81 7.98
N SER A 147 5.76 -2.68 6.98
CA SER A 147 7.16 -2.33 7.19
C SER A 147 7.33 -0.86 7.58
N GLU A 148 7.56 -0.59 8.87
CA GLU A 148 7.89 0.76 9.34
C GLU A 148 9.12 1.37 8.65
N PRO A 149 10.26 0.65 8.46
CA PRO A 149 11.42 1.23 7.78
C PRO A 149 11.10 1.68 6.36
N LEU A 150 10.29 0.92 5.61
CA LEU A 150 9.83 1.29 4.28
C LEU A 150 9.04 2.60 4.35
N LEU A 151 8.05 2.70 5.24
CA LEU A 151 7.18 3.87 5.32
C LEU A 151 7.89 5.12 5.84
N LYS A 152 8.85 4.98 6.77
CA LYS A 152 9.73 6.10 7.18
C LYS A 152 10.58 6.61 6.02
N SER A 153 10.92 5.75 5.06
CA SER A 153 11.70 6.13 3.88
C SER A 153 10.92 7.00 2.89
N CYS A 154 9.58 6.93 2.87
CA CYS A 154 8.74 7.69 1.95
C CYS A 154 8.97 9.20 2.12
N PHE A 155 8.73 9.74 3.32
CA PHE A 155 8.93 11.16 3.56
C PHE A 155 10.41 11.56 3.42
N ALA A 156 11.34 10.75 3.92
CA ALA A 156 12.78 11.02 3.80
C ALA A 156 13.28 11.11 2.34
N CYS A 157 12.65 10.38 1.42
CA CYS A 157 12.92 10.51 -0.01
C CYS A 157 12.25 11.76 -0.59
N HIS A 158 11.00 12.01 -0.24
CA HIS A 158 10.22 13.13 -0.76
C HIS A 158 10.74 14.50 -0.30
N THR A 159 11.40 14.60 0.86
CA THR A 159 12.06 15.84 1.32
C THR A 159 13.28 16.25 0.49
N LYS A 160 13.77 15.37 -0.40
CA LYS A 160 14.84 15.71 -1.35
C LYS A 160 14.37 16.65 -2.46
N LEU A 161 13.06 16.79 -2.66
CA LEU A 161 12.50 17.77 -3.57
C LEU A 161 12.65 19.19 -3.02
N ASP A 162 12.73 20.15 -3.92
CA ASP A 162 12.52 21.55 -3.58
C ASP A 162 11.15 21.71 -2.88
N ARG A 163 11.12 22.43 -1.76
CA ARG A 163 9.91 22.59 -0.93
C ARG A 163 8.76 23.26 -1.69
N SER A 164 9.04 24.06 -2.73
CA SER A 164 8.02 24.66 -3.60
C SER A 164 7.19 23.62 -4.36
N LYS A 165 7.68 22.38 -4.49
CA LYS A 165 6.94 21.27 -5.10
C LYS A 165 5.97 20.59 -4.14
N ASP A 166 5.96 21.00 -2.87
CA ASP A 166 5.18 20.41 -1.79
C ASP A 166 5.33 18.89 -1.71
N PHE A 167 6.58 18.42 -1.83
CA PHE A 167 6.95 17.01 -1.69
C PHE A 167 6.27 16.07 -2.71
N VAL A 168 5.89 16.54 -3.90
CA VAL A 168 5.29 15.71 -4.96
C VAL A 168 6.15 15.75 -6.22
N PHE A 169 6.61 14.57 -6.68
CA PHE A 169 7.47 14.43 -7.87
C PHE A 169 6.71 14.56 -9.20
N SER A 170 5.41 14.31 -9.19
CA SER A 170 4.57 14.33 -10.39
C SER A 170 4.30 15.77 -10.86
N HIS A 171 4.14 15.92 -12.16
CA HIS A 171 3.53 17.09 -12.79
C HIS A 171 2.30 16.63 -13.59
N TYR A 172 1.39 17.55 -13.89
CA TYR A 172 0.22 17.23 -14.71
C TYR A 172 0.61 17.13 -16.18
N SER A 173 0.21 16.05 -16.84
CA SER A 173 0.36 15.85 -18.28
C SER A 173 -1.05 15.91 -18.89
N PRO A 174 -1.43 17.03 -19.54
CA PRO A 174 -2.78 17.25 -20.05
C PRO A 174 -3.15 16.30 -21.19
#